data_AF-M6G470-F1
#
_entry.id   AF-M6G470-F1
#
_cell.length_a   1.000
_cell.length_b   1.000
_cell.length_c   1.000
_cell.angle_alpha   90.00
_cell.angle_beta   90.00
_cell.angle_gamma   90.00
#
_symmetry.space_group_name_H-M   'P 1'
#
loop_
_entity.id
_entity.type
_entity.pdbx_description
1 polymer ?
#
loop_
_entity_poly.entity_id
_entity_poly.type
_entity_poly.pdbx_seq_one_letter_code
_entity_poly.pdbx_strand_id
1 'polypeptide(L)'
;MRNRPERSHINTLFYKNIVQEKILLNRKNLTFEKSMKREVKDKNEYTTHIVIGKGKYSVSGNWVLLETHEKGEVFFQGNRETFQIEYLPFDHKLLYHYDPFTKTLVPLLYESGYQEKNTDC
;
A
#
# COMPACT_ATOMS: atom_id res chain seq x y z
N MET A 1 -7.00 -37.46 29.25
CA MET A 1 -6.05 -36.65 28.46
C MET A 1 -6.79 -35.41 27.99
N ARG A 2 -6.36 -34.20 28.38
CA ARG A 2 -7.08 -32.95 28.11
C ARG A 2 -6.43 -32.27 26.92
N ASN A 3 -7.08 -32.32 25.75
CA ASN A 3 -6.68 -31.57 24.56
C ASN A 3 -6.61 -30.09 24.94
N ARG A 4 -5.40 -29.53 24.99
CA ARG A 4 -5.22 -28.09 25.01
C ARG A 4 -5.34 -27.63 23.55
N PRO A 5 -6.14 -26.61 23.23
CA PRO A 5 -6.10 -26.01 21.90
C PRO A 5 -4.68 -25.52 21.65
N GLU A 6 -4.17 -25.74 20.43
CA GLU A 6 -2.90 -25.18 19.99
C GLU A 6 -2.93 -23.68 20.29
N ARG A 7 -1.96 -23.22 21.07
CA ARG A 7 -1.77 -21.79 21.30
C ARG A 7 -1.44 -21.19 19.94
N SER A 8 -2.41 -20.48 19.35
CA SER A 8 -2.17 -19.57 18.24
C SER A 8 -0.93 -18.74 18.57
N HIS A 9 0.03 -18.69 17.65
CA HIS A 9 1.30 -17.99 17.80
C HIS A 9 1.08 -16.46 17.86
N ILE A 10 0.47 -16.00 18.95
CA ILE A 10 0.41 -14.60 19.35
C ILE A 10 1.83 -14.23 19.76
N ASN A 11 2.45 -13.39 18.94
CA ASN A 11 3.72 -12.71 19.14
C ASN A 11 4.98 -13.56 18.87
N THR A 12 5.30 -13.80 17.60
CA THR A 12 6.70 -13.97 17.21
C THR A 12 7.40 -12.63 17.51
N LEU A 13 8.23 -12.58 18.56
CA LEU A 13 9.02 -11.41 19.00
C LEU A 13 9.92 -10.78 17.90
N PHE A 14 9.95 -11.38 16.72
CA PHE A 14 10.78 -11.01 15.57
C PHE A 14 9.97 -10.54 14.35
N TYR A 15 8.63 -10.52 14.43
CA TYR A 15 7.79 -10.03 13.35
C TYR A 15 7.64 -8.51 13.42
N LYS A 16 8.06 -7.80 12.37
CA LYS A 16 7.85 -6.36 12.20
C LYS A 16 7.23 -6.12 10.82
N ASN A 17 6.12 -5.40 10.77
CA ASN A 17 5.46 -5.00 9.53
C ASN A 17 5.27 -3.49 9.54
N ILE A 18 6.04 -2.79 8.73
CA ILE A 18 5.97 -1.34 8.58
C ILE A 18 5.32 -1.05 7.25
N VAL A 19 4.24 -0.27 7.25
CA VAL A 19 3.58 0.23 6.05
C VAL A 19 3.70 1.74 6.03
N GLN A 20 4.16 2.28 4.91
CA GLN A 20 4.26 3.71 4.64
C GLN A 20 3.50 4.02 3.36
N GLU A 21 2.60 4.99 3.43
CA GLU A 21 1.84 5.46 2.28
C GLU A 21 2.08 6.95 2.06
N LYS A 22 2.11 7.36 0.79
CA LYS A 22 2.34 8.74 0.40
C LYS A 22 1.54 9.06 -0.86
N ILE A 23 0.91 10.23 -0.89
CA ILE A 23 0.25 10.78 -2.08
C ILE A 23 0.91 12.13 -2.39
N LEU A 24 1.38 12.27 -3.62
CA LEU A 24 1.93 13.50 -4.17
C LEU A 24 0.99 14.02 -5.25
N LEU A 25 0.53 15.26 -5.09
CA LEU A 25 -0.36 15.94 -6.04
C LEU A 25 0.39 17.03 -6.79
N ASN A 26 0.30 17.03 -8.11
CA ASN A 26 0.80 18.10 -8.97
C ASN A 26 -0.36 18.95 -9.49
N ARG A 27 -0.53 20.13 -8.90
CA ARG A 27 -1.60 21.08 -9.23
C ARG A 27 -1.52 21.69 -10.63
N LYS A 28 -0.32 21.75 -11.24
CA LYS A 28 -0.15 22.37 -12.56
C LYS A 28 -0.76 21.50 -13.66
N ASN A 29 -0.57 20.19 -13.55
CA ASN A 29 -0.95 19.23 -14.60
C ASN A 29 -2.13 18.35 -14.19
N LEU A 30 -2.67 18.54 -12.98
CA LEU A 30 -3.71 17.70 -12.37
C LEU A 30 -3.34 16.21 -12.36
N THR A 31 -2.07 15.92 -12.06
CA THR A 31 -1.54 14.56 -11.97
C THR A 31 -1.18 14.19 -10.53
N PHE A 32 -1.21 12.89 -10.22
CA PHE A 32 -0.80 12.39 -8.92
C PHE A 32 0.15 11.20 -9.04
N GLU A 33 0.88 10.97 -7.95
CA GLU A 33 1.61 9.73 -7.68
C GLU A 33 1.25 9.28 -6.27
N LYS A 34 0.72 8.05 -6.14
CA LYS A 34 0.49 7.37 -4.85
C LYS A 34 1.51 6.26 -4.72
N SER A 35 2.24 6.22 -3.62
CA SER A 35 3.17 5.13 -3.32
C SER A 35 2.88 4.50 -1.97
N MET A 36 3.00 3.18 -1.92
CA MET A 36 2.98 2.37 -0.73
C MET A 36 4.30 1.60 -0.66
N LYS A 37 4.93 1.62 0.52
CA LYS A 37 6.07 0.76 0.85
C LYS A 37 5.70 -0.06 2.06
N ARG A 38 5.82 -1.38 1.93
CA ARG A 38 5.64 -2.34 3.00
C ARG A 38 6.93 -3.10 3.25
N GLU A 39 7.42 -3.05 4.48
CA GLU A 39 8.61 -3.77 4.92
C GLU A 39 8.18 -4.79 5.97
N VAL A 40 8.39 -6.08 5.66
CA VAL A 40 8.10 -7.19 6.57
C VAL A 40 9.42 -7.84 6.97
N LYS A 41 9.68 -7.88 8.27
CA LYS A 41 10.74 -8.68 8.87
C LYS A 41 10.08 -9.83 9.61
N ASP A 42 10.43 -11.05 9.26
CA ASP A 42 10.05 -12.25 10.03
C ASP A 42 11.30 -13.11 10.25
N LYS A 43 11.72 -13.22 11.51
CA LYS A 43 12.95 -13.91 11.92
C LYS A 43 14.19 -13.39 11.15
N ASN A 44 14.64 -14.13 10.13
CA ASN A 44 15.80 -13.84 9.29
C ASN A 44 15.43 -13.35 7.88
N GLU A 45 14.14 -13.32 7.55
CA GLU A 45 13.65 -12.85 6.26
C GLU A 45 13.26 -11.39 6.37
N TYR A 46 13.72 -10.60 5.40
CA TYR A 46 13.33 -9.22 5.22
C TYR A 46 12.79 -9.07 3.81
N THR A 47 11.53 -8.66 3.68
CA THR A 47 10.90 -8.42 2.40
C THR A 47 10.47 -6.96 2.31
N THR A 48 10.70 -6.37 1.14
CA THR A 48 10.21 -5.04 0.81
C THR A 48 9.31 -5.15 -0.41
N HIS A 49 8.11 -4.59 -0.28
CA HIS A 49 7.12 -4.50 -1.32
C HIS A 49 6.79 -3.04 -1.56
N ILE A 50 6.96 -2.57 -2.79
CA ILE A 50 6.68 -1.19 -3.18
C ILE A 50 5.66 -1.23 -4.30
N VAL A 51 4.60 -0.43 -4.15
CA VAL A 51 3.56 -0.24 -5.15
C VAL A 51 3.47 1.26 -5.43
N ILE A 52 3.49 1.65 -6.70
CA ILE A 52 3.34 3.04 -7.13
C ILE A 52 2.24 3.10 -8.19
N GLY A 53 1.22 3.92 -7.94
CA GLY A 53 0.18 4.27 -8.91
C GLY A 53 0.35 5.72 -9.37
N LYS A 54 0.19 5.94 -10.68
CA LYS A 54 0.21 7.29 -11.29
C LYS A 54 -1.02 7.51 -12.13
N GLY A 55 -1.44 8.76 -12.22
CA GLY A 55 -2.57 9.12 -13.05
C GLY A 55 -3.00 10.56 -12.90
N LYS A 56 -4.28 10.81 -13.16
CA LYS A 56 -4.90 12.12 -13.06
C LYS A 56 -5.79 12.21 -11.84
N TYR A 57 -6.00 13.42 -11.34
CA TYR A 57 -6.97 13.65 -10.30
C TYR A 57 -7.90 14.80 -10.65
N SER A 58 -9.12 14.73 -10.12
CA SER A 58 -10.10 15.81 -10.16
C SER A 58 -10.60 16.12 -8.76
N VAL A 59 -11.05 17.36 -8.56
CA VAL A 59 -11.52 17.86 -7.26
C VAL A 59 -12.89 18.47 -7.43
N SER A 60 -13.82 18.12 -6.54
CA SER A 60 -15.17 18.70 -6.46
C SER A 60 -15.54 18.93 -5.00
N GLY A 61 -15.47 20.19 -4.56
CA GLY A 61 -15.61 20.52 -3.13
C GLY A 61 -14.57 19.79 -2.28
N ASN A 62 -15.03 19.01 -1.30
CA ASN A 62 -14.19 18.18 -0.44
C ASN A 62 -13.87 16.80 -1.04
N TRP A 63 -14.27 16.53 -2.28
CA TRP A 63 -14.04 15.24 -2.92
C TRP A 63 -12.84 15.31 -3.85
N VAL A 64 -11.97 14.31 -3.76
CA VAL A 64 -10.82 14.12 -4.65
C VAL A 64 -10.93 12.75 -5.29
N LEU A 65 -11.09 12.71 -6.60
CA LEU A 65 -11.09 11.47 -7.38
C LEU A 65 -9.70 11.25 -7.95
N LEU A 66 -9.08 10.12 -7.64
CA LEU A 66 -7.83 9.66 -8.25
C LEU A 66 -8.16 8.62 -9.33
N GLU A 67 -7.78 8.92 -10.57
CA GLU A 67 -7.89 8.03 -11.73
C GLU A 67 -6.48 7.54 -12.09
N THR A 68 -6.15 6.33 -11.62
CA THR A 68 -4.86 5.67 -11.87
C THR A 68 -4.86 5.12 -13.29
N HIS A 69 -3.79 5.39 -14.04
CA HIS A 69 -3.60 4.91 -15.42
C HIS A 69 -2.37 4.00 -15.56
N GLU A 70 -1.44 4.10 -14.62
CA GLU A 70 -0.21 3.33 -14.61
C GLU A 70 0.05 2.80 -13.21
N LYS A 71 0.45 1.54 -13.11
CA LYS A 71 0.86 0.91 -11.85
C LYS A 71 2.22 0.25 -12.06
N GLY A 72 3.12 0.53 -11.14
CA GLY A 72 4.38 -0.18 -11.00
C GLY A 72 4.45 -0.89 -9.65
N GLU A 73 5.01 -2.08 -9.64
CA GLU A 73 5.08 -2.93 -8.45
C GLU A 73 6.41 -3.66 -8.43
N VAL A 74 7.09 -3.63 -7.29
CA VAL A 74 8.35 -4.33 -7.10
C VAL A 74 8.36 -5.02 -5.74
N PHE A 75 8.83 -6.26 -5.74
CA PHE A 75 8.99 -7.08 -4.55
C PHE A 75 10.42 -7.63 -4.52
N PHE A 76 11.09 -7.51 -3.39
CA PHE A 76 12.42 -8.10 -3.22
C PHE A 76 12.69 -8.50 -1.77
N GLN A 77 13.59 -9.48 -1.61
CA GLN A 77 14.11 -9.93 -0.33
C GLN A 77 15.47 -9.28 -0.06
N GLY A 78 15.72 -8.86 1.19
CA GLY A 78 16.95 -8.19 1.65
C GLY A 78 17.00 -6.68 1.37
N ASN A 79 18.14 -6.06 1.70
CA ASN A 79 18.40 -4.64 1.42
C ASN A 79 18.98 -4.47 0.02
N ARG A 80 18.13 -4.33 -1.00
CA ARG A 80 18.56 -3.82 -2.31
C ARG A 80 18.44 -2.30 -2.31
N GLU A 81 19.55 -1.61 -2.51
CA GLU A 81 19.62 -0.13 -2.52
C GLU A 81 19.08 0.48 -3.82
N THR A 82 19.12 -0.27 -4.92
CA THR A 82 18.67 0.19 -6.24
C THR A 82 17.64 -0.76 -6.80
N PHE A 83 16.47 -0.22 -7.18
CA PHE A 83 15.40 -0.93 -7.85
C PHE A 83 14.92 -0.10 -9.04
N GLN A 84 14.49 -0.76 -10.11
CA GLN A 84 13.78 -0.14 -11.22
C GLN A 84 12.31 -0.56 -11.15
N ILE A 85 11.42 0.39 -11.39
CA ILE A 85 9.98 0.15 -11.41
C ILE A 85 9.54 0.21 -12.86
N GLU A 86 9.08 -0.92 -13.37
CA GLU A 86 8.36 -1.00 -14.63
C GLU A 86 6.90 -0.62 -14.38
N TYR A 87 6.38 0.29 -15.21
CA TYR A 87 5.00 0.74 -15.13
C TYR A 87 4.20 0.04 -16.23
N LEU A 88 3.09 -0.56 -15.82
CA LEU A 88 2.13 -1.18 -16.73
C LEU A 88 0.84 -0.36 -16.75
N PRO A 89 0.11 -0.32 -17.88
CA PRO A 89 -1.22 0.25 -17.93
C PRO A 89 -2.12 -0.38 -16.87
N PHE A 90 -2.84 0.45 -16.13
CA PHE A 90 -3.71 0.04 -15.04
C PHE A 90 -4.87 1.02 -14.93
N ASP A 91 -6.12 0.55 -14.95
CA ASP A 91 -7.29 1.42 -14.83
C ASP A 91 -7.96 1.21 -13.48
N HIS A 92 -7.91 2.23 -12.62
CA HIS A 92 -8.51 2.16 -11.30
C HIS A 92 -8.89 3.54 -10.78
N LYS A 93 -10.05 3.64 -10.13
CA LYS A 93 -10.58 4.89 -9.60
C LYS A 93 -10.82 4.80 -8.10
N LEU A 94 -10.31 5.77 -7.36
CA LEU A 94 -10.51 5.88 -5.90
C LEU A 94 -10.98 7.27 -5.54
N LEU A 95 -12.07 7.31 -4.77
CA LEU A 95 -12.63 8.54 -4.25
C LEU A 95 -12.16 8.77 -2.81
N TYR A 96 -11.60 9.94 -2.57
CA TYR A 96 -11.14 10.40 -1.27
C TYR A 96 -11.98 11.58 -0.81
N HIS A 97 -12.26 11.61 0.48
CA HIS A 97 -12.74 12.81 1.16
C HIS A 97 -11.54 13.59 1.70
N TYR A 98 -11.45 14.87 1.33
CA TYR A 98 -10.48 15.81 1.88
C TYR A 98 -11.09 16.53 3.08
N ASP A 99 -10.48 16.35 4.24
CA ASP A 99 -10.80 17.14 5.43
C ASP A 99 -9.92 18.39 5.48
N PRO A 100 -10.48 19.60 5.28
CA PRO A 100 -9.71 20.84 5.28
C PRO A 100 -9.17 21.23 6.67
N PHE A 101 -9.76 20.74 7.76
CA PHE A 101 -9.33 21.07 9.12
C PHE A 101 -8.05 20.33 9.48
N THR A 102 -8.02 19.03 9.21
CA THR A 102 -6.85 18.17 9.48
C THR A 102 -5.88 18.11 8.30
N LYS A 103 -6.28 18.63 7.12
CA LYS A 103 -5.57 18.55 5.84
C LYS A 103 -5.27 17.10 5.44
N THR A 104 -6.19 16.20 5.74
CA THR A 104 -6.06 14.77 5.46
C THR A 104 -6.92 14.33 4.27
N LEU A 105 -6.48 13.28 3.58
CA LEU A 105 -7.27 12.57 2.58
C LEU A 105 -7.68 11.23 3.18
N VAL A 106 -8.98 10.97 3.23
CA VAL A 106 -9.56 9.73 3.76
C VAL A 106 -10.19 8.96 2.59
N PRO A 107 -9.73 7.74 2.29
CA PRO A 107 -10.34 6.93 1.24
C PRO A 107 -11.73 6.45 1.68
N LEU A 108 -12.71 6.46 0.77
CA LEU A 108 -14.04 5.89 1.03
C LEU A 108 -14.06 4.36 0.99
N LEU A 109 -13.10 3.76 0.29
CA LEU A 109 -12.89 2.32 0.21
C LEU A 109 -11.51 2.02 0.79
N TYR A 110 -11.45 1.18 1.83
CA TYR A 110 -10.19 0.59 2.24
C TYR A 110 -9.73 -0.36 1.12
N GLU A 111 -8.63 -0.03 0.46
CA GLU A 111 -7.84 -1.03 -0.26
C GLU A 111 -7.30 -1.97 0.80
N SER A 112 -8.06 -3.00 1.17
CA SER A 112 -7.57 -4.03 2.07
C SER A 112 -6.45 -4.76 1.34
N GLY A 113 -5.21 -4.30 1.49
CA GLY A 113 -3.98 -4.98 1.07
C GLY A 113 -3.73 -6.29 1.84
N TYR A 114 -4.82 -6.97 2.22
CA TYR A 114 -4.80 -8.28 2.84
C TYR A 114 -4.46 -9.29 1.75
N GLN A 115 -3.17 -9.54 1.57
CA GLN A 115 -2.74 -10.80 0.98
C GLN A 115 -3.06 -11.87 2.00
N GLU A 116 -4.14 -12.62 1.77
CA GLU A 116 -4.34 -13.88 2.48
C GLU A 116 -3.10 -14.73 2.26
N LYS A 117 -2.54 -15.26 3.35
CA LYS A 117 -1.45 -16.23 3.27
C LYS A 117 -2.06 -17.45 2.60
N ASN A 118 -1.67 -17.78 1.37
CA ASN A 118 -2.03 -19.05 0.75
C ASN A 118 -1.58 -20.16 1.70
N THR A 119 -2.53 -20.78 2.39
CA THR A 119 -2.32 -22.05 3.07
C THR A 119 -2.45 -23.11 1.99
N ASP A 120 -1.37 -23.34 1.26
CA ASP A 120 -1.23 -24.60 0.53
C ASP A 120 -1.10 -25.71 1.60
N CYS A 121 -2.15 -26.54 1.66
CA CYS A 121 -2.23 -27.76 2.47
C CYS A 121 -1.48 -28.91 1.82
#